data_AF-A0A7U9STW6-F1
#
_entry.id   AF-A0A7U9STW6-F1
#
_cell.length_a   1.000
_cell.length_b   1.000
_cell.length_c   1.000
_cell.angle_alpha   90.00
_cell.angle_beta   90.00
_cell.angle_gamma   90.00
#
_symmetry.space_group_name_H-M   'P 1'
#
loop_
_entity.id
_entity.type
_entity.pdbx_description
1 polymer ?
#
loop_
_entity_poly.entity_id
_entity_poly.type
_entity_poly.pdbx_seq_one_letter_code
_entity_poly.pdbx_strand_id
1 'polypeptide(L)'
;MQLSSPIILTVCFMDQQTVYELCHSCGAVFYQAHPFREPCVPRNPEFLDGVEFNQRPRSGNHNDRLSRWVKEHPDLKFISGSDCHNLEQVGYGGIEVPRPVCNARELAELLKETQVKLILCEHTSL
;
A
#
# COMPACT_ATOMS: atom_id res chain seq x y z
N MET A 1 -13.16 -31.35 -0.27
CA MET A 1 -13.20 -29.91 -0.62
C MET A 1 -12.50 -29.16 0.48
N GLN A 2 -11.24 -28.78 0.24
CA GLN A 2 -10.39 -28.15 1.22
C GLN A 2 -10.58 -26.64 1.07
N LEU A 3 -11.27 -26.02 2.03
CA LEU A 3 -11.37 -24.57 2.11
C LEU A 3 -9.97 -24.07 2.48
N SER A 4 -9.18 -23.71 1.47
CA SER A 4 -7.94 -22.96 1.65
C SER A 4 -8.33 -21.57 2.14
N SER A 5 -8.17 -21.34 3.45
CA SER A 5 -8.45 -20.07 4.11
C SER A 5 -7.77 -18.90 3.38
N PRO A 6 -8.52 -17.93 2.81
CA PRO A 6 -7.93 -16.72 2.29
C PRO A 6 -7.67 -15.78 3.47
N ILE A 7 -6.45 -15.81 3.98
CA ILE A 7 -6.01 -14.82 4.97
C ILE A 7 -5.92 -13.47 4.24
N ILE A 8 -6.85 -12.56 4.63
CA ILE A 8 -6.81 -11.10 4.48
C ILE A 8 -6.97 -10.56 3.05
N LEU A 9 -8.23 -10.50 2.60
CA LEU A 9 -8.90 -9.22 2.28
C LEU A 9 -10.40 -9.52 2.35
N THR A 10 -10.96 -9.40 3.54
CA THR A 10 -12.39 -9.60 3.76
C THR A 10 -12.89 -8.42 4.57
N VAL A 11 -13.12 -7.31 3.88
CA VAL A 11 -14.03 -6.30 4.44
C VAL A 11 -15.43 -6.90 4.28
N CYS A 12 -16.01 -7.39 5.37
CA CYS A 12 -17.40 -7.86 5.41
C CYS A 12 -17.78 -8.92 4.35
N PHE A 13 -16.91 -9.90 4.05
CA PHE A 13 -17.17 -10.98 3.07
C PHE A 13 -17.23 -10.55 1.59
N MET A 14 -16.80 -9.32 1.28
CA MET A 14 -16.69 -8.84 -0.10
C MET A 14 -15.43 -9.33 -0.79
N ASP A 15 -15.51 -9.59 -2.10
CA ASP A 15 -14.34 -9.79 -2.94
C ASP A 15 -13.59 -8.47 -3.20
N GLN A 16 -12.38 -8.60 -3.76
CA GLN A 16 -11.50 -7.45 -4.00
C GLN A 16 -12.11 -6.41 -4.94
N GLN A 17 -12.77 -6.85 -6.02
CA GLN A 17 -13.39 -5.95 -6.99
C GLN A 17 -14.50 -5.12 -6.34
N THR A 18 -15.35 -5.77 -5.54
CA THR A 18 -16.43 -5.10 -4.81
C THR A 18 -15.87 -4.04 -3.85
N VAL A 19 -14.79 -4.34 -3.14
CA VAL A 19 -14.13 -3.36 -2.26
C VAL A 19 -13.53 -2.19 -3.06
N TYR A 20 -12.88 -2.47 -4.18
CA TYR A 20 -12.34 -1.46 -5.09
C TYR A 20 -13.46 -0.53 -5.59
N GLU A 21 -14.55 -1.07 -6.12
CA GLU A 21 -15.69 -0.29 -6.60
C GLU A 21 -16.33 0.55 -5.48
N LEU A 22 -16.47 -0.01 -4.28
CA LEU A 22 -17.00 0.70 -3.11
C LEU A 22 -16.10 1.88 -2.71
N CYS A 23 -14.78 1.67 -2.63
CA CYS A 23 -13.81 2.73 -2.35
C CYS A 23 -13.98 3.88 -3.35
N HIS A 24 -14.04 3.57 -4.64
CA HIS A 24 -14.18 4.57 -5.70
C HIS A 24 -15.53 5.29 -5.65
N SER A 25 -16.62 4.59 -5.30
CA SER A 25 -17.95 5.19 -5.13
C SER A 25 -18.00 6.25 -4.02
N CYS A 26 -17.11 6.14 -3.02
CA CYS A 26 -16.99 7.09 -1.92
C CYS A 26 -15.88 8.13 -2.13
N GLY A 27 -15.22 8.15 -3.29
CA GLY A 27 -14.09 9.04 -3.57
C GLY A 27 -12.79 8.66 -2.83
N ALA A 28 -12.68 7.42 -2.35
CA ALA A 28 -11.46 6.87 -1.78
C ALA A 28 -10.63 6.15 -2.85
N VAL A 29 -9.37 5.88 -2.51
CA VAL A 29 -8.44 5.06 -3.30
C VAL A 29 -8.10 3.78 -2.55
N PHE A 30 -7.81 2.72 -3.28
CA PHE A 30 -7.57 1.38 -2.75
C PHE A 30 -6.15 0.89 -3.02
N TYR A 31 -5.30 0.98 -1.98
CA TYR A 31 -3.91 0.55 -2.03
C TYR A 31 -3.72 -0.75 -1.23
N GLN A 32 -2.93 -1.67 -1.76
CA GLN A 32 -2.55 -2.85 -1.01
C GLN A 32 -1.36 -2.54 -0.08
N ALA A 33 -1.57 -2.74 1.22
CA ALA A 33 -0.52 -2.65 2.23
C ALA A 33 0.46 -3.84 2.13
N HIS A 34 1.76 -3.55 2.23
CA HIS A 34 2.88 -4.50 2.31
C HIS A 34 2.65 -5.87 1.61
N PRO A 35 2.48 -5.88 0.27
CA PRO A 35 1.98 -7.04 -0.48
C PRO A 35 2.87 -8.30 -0.39
N PHE A 36 4.15 -8.15 -0.04
CA PHE A 36 5.10 -9.25 0.05
C PHE A 36 5.55 -9.58 1.47
N ARG A 37 4.92 -9.00 2.51
CA ARG A 37 5.20 -9.32 3.91
C ARG A 37 4.24 -10.39 4.40
N GLU A 38 4.75 -11.58 4.71
CA GLU A 38 3.92 -12.71 5.12
C GLU A 38 3.02 -12.37 6.33
N PRO A 39 1.75 -12.81 6.34
CA PRO A 39 1.10 -13.71 5.38
C PRO A 39 0.48 -13.01 4.15
N CYS A 40 0.75 -11.72 3.93
CA CYS A 40 0.23 -11.01 2.77
C CYS A 40 0.90 -11.49 1.48
N VAL A 41 0.11 -11.55 0.42
CA VAL A 41 0.54 -11.87 -0.95
C VAL A 41 -0.05 -10.83 -1.91
N PRO A 42 0.60 -10.52 -3.04
CA PRO A 42 0.05 -9.57 -4.02
C PRO A 42 -1.36 -9.96 -4.45
N ARG A 43 -2.26 -8.98 -4.49
CA ARG A 43 -3.65 -9.12 -4.93
C ARG A 43 -3.79 -8.77 -6.41
N ASN A 44 -4.99 -8.95 -6.97
CA ASN A 44 -5.20 -8.68 -8.40
C ASN A 44 -4.90 -7.18 -8.68
N PRO A 45 -3.89 -6.85 -9.49
CA PRO A 45 -3.50 -5.46 -9.75
C PRO A 45 -4.59 -4.67 -10.49
N GLU A 46 -5.52 -5.33 -11.19
CA GLU A 46 -6.64 -4.67 -11.87
C GLU A 46 -7.59 -3.95 -10.89
N PHE A 47 -7.65 -4.41 -9.64
CA PHE A 47 -8.52 -3.87 -8.60
C PHE A 47 -7.72 -3.22 -7.47
N LEU A 48 -6.72 -2.41 -7.84
CA LEU A 48 -5.89 -1.60 -6.95
C LEU A 48 -5.53 -0.28 -7.64
N ASP A 49 -5.52 0.82 -6.90
CA ASP A 49 -4.88 2.06 -7.36
C ASP A 49 -3.37 2.04 -7.15
N GLY A 50 -2.90 1.20 -6.22
CA GLY A 50 -1.48 1.12 -5.92
C GLY A 50 -1.09 0.16 -4.81
N VAL A 51 0.18 0.24 -4.44
CA VAL A 51 0.83 -0.64 -3.47
C VAL A 51 1.75 0.12 -2.53
N GLU A 52 1.92 -0.41 -1.33
CA GLU A 52 2.80 0.16 -0.31
C GLU A 52 4.20 -0.47 -0.32
N PHE A 53 5.21 0.37 -0.45
CA PHE A 53 6.59 0.08 -0.07
C PHE A 53 6.73 0.27 1.44
N ASN A 54 6.31 -0.72 2.22
CA ASN A 54 6.33 -0.62 3.67
C ASN A 54 7.76 -0.56 4.21
N GLN A 55 7.95 0.25 5.26
CA GLN A 55 9.24 0.52 5.86
C GLN A 55 9.32 0.09 7.33
N ARG A 56 8.41 -0.77 7.79
CA ARG A 56 8.43 -1.27 9.16
C ARG A 56 9.76 -1.98 9.43
N PRO A 57 10.56 -1.55 10.42
CA PRO A 57 11.86 -2.16 10.72
C PRO A 57 11.76 -3.66 11.02
N ARG A 58 12.73 -4.44 10.52
CA ARG A 58 12.92 -5.87 10.85
C ARG A 58 11.68 -6.75 10.63
N SER A 59 10.81 -6.39 9.68
CA SER A 59 9.50 -7.02 9.51
C SER A 59 9.35 -7.88 8.25
N GLY A 60 10.40 -7.98 7.42
CA GLY A 60 10.34 -8.76 6.18
C GLY A 60 9.46 -8.10 5.12
N ASN A 61 9.64 -6.79 4.85
CA ASN A 61 8.81 -6.08 3.86
C ASN A 61 9.00 -6.58 2.42
N HIS A 62 10.17 -7.15 2.12
CA HIS A 62 10.49 -7.71 0.80
C HIS A 62 10.27 -6.71 -0.37
N ASN A 63 10.65 -5.44 -0.16
CA ASN A 63 10.53 -4.36 -1.15
C ASN A 63 11.35 -4.62 -2.44
N ASP A 64 12.33 -5.53 -2.41
CA ASP A 64 13.06 -6.01 -3.59
C ASP A 64 12.17 -6.88 -4.50
N ARG A 65 11.27 -7.68 -3.92
CA ARG A 65 10.26 -8.46 -4.64
C ARG A 65 9.20 -7.52 -5.21
N LEU A 66 8.76 -6.55 -4.41
CA LEU A 66 7.82 -5.51 -4.85
C LEU A 66 8.37 -4.73 -6.05
N SER A 67 9.61 -4.24 -5.96
CA SER A 67 10.30 -3.50 -7.03
C SER A 67 10.38 -4.27 -8.36
N ARG A 68 10.42 -5.60 -8.32
CA ARG A 68 10.40 -6.45 -9.52
C ARG A 68 9.00 -6.62 -10.06
N TRP A 69 8.04 -6.91 -9.19
CA TRP A 69 6.64 -7.17 -9.55
C TRP A 69 5.95 -5.94 -10.16
N VAL A 70 6.15 -4.73 -9.61
CA VAL A 70 5.49 -3.51 -10.13
C VAL A 70 5.92 -3.14 -11.55
N LYS A 71 7.02 -3.69 -12.08
CA LYS A 71 7.44 -3.47 -13.48
C LYS A 71 6.45 -4.05 -14.47
N GLU A 72 5.68 -5.05 -14.07
CA GLU A 72 4.63 -5.68 -14.88
C GLU A 72 3.29 -4.93 -14.76
N HIS A 73 3.19 -3.96 -13.84
CA HIS A 73 1.95 -3.24 -13.51
C HIS A 73 2.21 -1.72 -13.43
N PRO A 74 2.55 -1.07 -14.55
CA PRO A 74 2.98 0.34 -14.58
C PRO A 74 1.90 1.34 -14.16
N ASP A 75 0.64 0.93 -14.15
CA ASP A 75 -0.49 1.79 -13.77
C ASP A 75 -0.61 1.94 -12.24
N LEU A 76 -0.04 1.01 -11.47
CA LEU A 76 -0.07 1.06 -10.01
C LEU A 76 0.77 2.23 -9.49
N LYS A 77 0.18 3.00 -8.59
CA LYS A 77 0.87 4.04 -7.85
C LYS A 77 1.54 3.48 -6.61
N PHE A 78 2.51 4.19 -6.09
CA PHE A 78 3.26 3.77 -4.92
C PHE A 78 3.07 4.72 -3.75
N ILE A 79 2.95 4.15 -2.56
CA ILE A 79 3.03 4.86 -1.27
C ILE A 79 4.07 4.19 -0.38
N SER A 80 4.49 4.87 0.69
CA SER A 80 5.39 4.34 1.71
C SER A 80 4.90 4.76 3.09
N GLY A 81 5.03 3.86 4.04
CA GLY A 81 4.59 4.04 5.43
C GLY A 81 5.37 3.13 6.36
N SER A 82 5.41 3.47 7.65
CA SER A 82 6.16 2.70 8.63
C SER A 82 5.36 1.57 9.28
N ASP A 83 4.05 1.51 9.09
CA ASP A 83 3.14 0.60 9.82
C ASP A 83 3.42 0.62 11.34
N CYS A 84 3.38 1.84 11.89
CA CYS A 84 3.82 2.14 13.25
C CYS A 84 2.89 1.57 14.32
N HIS A 85 3.42 0.70 15.18
CA HIS A 85 2.74 0.13 16.35
C HIS A 85 3.41 0.52 17.69
N ASN A 86 4.58 1.16 17.66
CA ASN A 86 5.28 1.66 18.83
C ASN A 86 6.19 2.85 18.48
N LEU A 87 6.68 3.57 19.48
CA LEU A 87 7.46 4.81 19.30
C LEU A 87 8.74 4.58 18.48
N GLU A 88 9.33 3.40 18.54
CA GLU A 88 10.54 3.04 17.80
C GLU A 88 10.30 2.90 16.28
N GLN A 89 9.04 2.84 15.83
CA GLN A 89 8.65 2.71 14.42
C GLN A 89 8.20 4.03 13.79
N VAL A 90 8.23 5.13 14.55
CA VAL A 90 7.85 6.46 14.05
C VAL A 90 8.88 6.95 13.03
N GLY A 91 8.40 7.49 11.91
CA GLY A 91 9.25 8.15 10.91
C GLY A 91 10.00 7.21 9.96
N TYR A 92 9.76 5.89 10.01
CA TYR A 92 10.45 4.95 9.13
C TYR A 92 9.96 4.97 7.68
N GLY A 93 8.91 5.69 7.32
CA GLY A 93 8.47 5.84 5.94
C GLY A 93 7.46 6.97 5.80
N GLY A 94 7.16 7.36 4.57
CA GLY A 94 6.19 8.39 4.29
C GLY A 94 6.10 8.74 2.81
N ILE A 95 5.31 9.75 2.51
CA ILE A 95 5.15 10.30 1.17
C ILE A 95 5.42 11.80 1.21
N GLU A 96 6.05 12.29 0.15
CA GLU A 96 6.19 13.72 -0.12
C GLU A 96 5.23 14.09 -1.25
N VAL A 97 4.33 15.04 -0.95
CA VAL A 97 3.31 15.52 -1.89
C VAL A 97 3.75 16.87 -2.48
N PRO A 98 3.47 17.13 -3.77
CA PRO A 98 3.93 18.34 -4.47
C PRO A 98 3.22 19.63 -4.02
N ARG A 99 2.13 19.51 -3.25
CA ARG A 99 1.33 20.61 -2.75
C ARG A 99 0.76 20.27 -1.37
N PRO A 100 0.40 21.28 -0.54
CA PRO A 100 -0.35 21.04 0.68
C PRO A 100 -1.65 20.25 0.40
N VAL A 101 -1.96 19.36 1.34
CA VAL A 101 -3.18 18.57 1.37
C VAL A 101 -3.83 18.81 2.73
N CYS A 102 -5.05 19.35 2.73
CA CYS A 102 -5.70 19.83 3.93
C CYS A 102 -6.72 18.83 4.52
N ASN A 103 -7.09 17.81 3.74
CA ASN A 103 -8.06 16.80 4.16
C ASN A 103 -7.87 15.48 3.40
N ALA A 104 -8.55 14.43 3.86
CA ALA A 104 -8.44 13.09 3.29
C ALA A 104 -8.92 12.99 1.83
N ARG A 105 -9.92 13.80 1.44
CA ARG A 105 -10.42 13.83 0.06
C ARG A 105 -9.37 14.36 -0.90
N GLU A 106 -8.75 15.48 -0.57
CA GLU A 106 -7.66 16.05 -1.36
C GLU A 106 -6.46 15.08 -1.46
N LEU A 107 -6.21 14.29 -0.40
CA LEU A 107 -5.18 13.26 -0.42
C LEU A 107 -5.54 12.14 -1.40
N ALA A 108 -6.78 11.64 -1.34
CA ALA A 108 -7.24 10.57 -2.23
C ALA A 108 -7.21 10.99 -3.70
N GLU A 109 -7.69 12.21 -4.01
CA GLU A 109 -7.60 12.80 -5.36
C GLU A 109 -6.14 12.89 -5.84
N LEU A 110 -5.24 13.37 -4.97
CA LEU A 110 -3.81 13.47 -5.30
C LEU A 110 -3.17 12.09 -5.54
N LEU A 111 -3.43 11.11 -4.69
CA LEU A 111 -2.87 9.76 -4.79
C LEU A 111 -3.38 9.03 -6.03
N LYS A 112 -4.64 9.25 -6.42
CA LYS A 112 -5.22 8.69 -7.65
C LYS A 112 -4.50 9.17 -8.92
N GLU A 113 -4.22 10.46 -9.00
CA GLU A 113 -3.75 11.10 -10.23
C GLU A 113 -2.22 11.14 -10.34
N THR A 114 -1.52 11.20 -9.21
CA THR A 114 -0.10 11.57 -9.16
C THR A 114 0.73 10.50 -8.47
N GLN A 115 1.83 10.10 -9.11
CA GLN A 115 2.86 9.33 -8.42
C GLN A 115 3.60 10.25 -7.44
N VAL A 116 3.39 10.03 -6.15
CA VAL A 116 4.07 10.77 -5.08
C VAL A 116 5.52 10.32 -4.92
N LYS A 117 6.35 11.19 -4.35
CA LYS A 117 7.71 10.82 -3.99
C LYS A 117 7.68 10.01 -2.70
N LEU A 118 8.36 8.87 -2.69
CA LEU A 118 8.44 8.00 -1.51
C LEU A 118 9.57 8.46 -0.59
N ILE A 119 9.28 8.54 0.69
CA ILE A 119 10.29 8.60 1.75
C ILE A 119 10.52 7.16 2.20
N LEU A 120 11.71 6.66 1.93
CA LEU A 120 12.14 5.30 2.29
C LEU A 120 13.22 5.43 3.37
N CYS A 121 13.13 4.61 4.42
CA CYS A 121 14.19 4.61 5.43
C CYS A 121 15.38 3.82 4.87
N GLU A 122 16.45 4.52 4.55
CA GLU A 122 17.73 3.85 4.33
C GLU A 122 18.20 3.31 5.68
N HIS A 123 18.42 2.00 5.75
CA HIS A 123 19.05 1.39 6.91
C HIS A 123 20.48 1.94 7.03
N THR A 124 20.66 3.03 7.78
CA THR A 124 21.96 3.33 8.37
C THR A 124 22.25 2.20 9.33
N SER A 125 23.09 1.27 8.87
CA SER A 125 23.75 0.32 9.75
C SER A 125 24.59 1.17 10.71
N LEU A 126 24.14 1.28 11.97
CA LEU A 126 24.99 1.71 13.07
C LEU A 126 25.86 0.53 13.51
#